data_AF-A0A7Z9JM62-F1
#
_entry.id   AF-A0A7Z9JM62-F1
#
_cell.length_a   1.000
_cell.length_b   1.000
_cell.length_c   1.000
_cell.angle_alpha   90.00
_cell.angle_beta   90.00
_cell.angle_gamma   90.00
#
_symmetry.space_group_name_H-M   'P 1'
#
loop_
_entity.id
_entity.type
_entity.pdbx_description
1 polymer ?
#
loop_
_entity_poly.entity_id
_entity_poly.type
_entity_poly.pdbx_seq_one_letter_code
_entity_poly.pdbx_strand_id
1 'polypeptide(L)'
;SLRGQGEGSGFNLNVHLDCGSKDVDMLRHWDSVLLPAVSAFRPDFVIVSAGFDSRMDDLLGCFDLTDDVFRRMTRTTMDIADDSCGGRLVSLLEGGYNVDGTALAAAAHVETLLEGT
;
A
#
# COMPACT_ATOMS: atom_id res chain seq x y z
N SER A 1 7.80 17.74 -13.48
CA SER A 1 7.91 16.29 -13.80
C SER A 1 7.27 15.54 -12.65
N LEU A 2 6.31 14.64 -12.91
CA LEU A 2 5.67 13.79 -11.89
C LEU A 2 6.54 12.58 -11.50
N ARG A 3 7.78 12.52 -12.00
CA ARG A 3 8.75 11.43 -11.76
C ARG A 3 9.99 11.90 -11.01
N GLY A 4 9.90 13.01 -10.27
CA GLY A 4 11.05 13.67 -9.65
C GLY A 4 11.84 14.56 -10.62
N GLN A 5 12.89 15.19 -10.11
CA GLN A 5 13.76 16.14 -10.81
C GLN A 5 15.21 16.00 -10.34
N GLY A 6 16.17 16.39 -11.17
CA GLY A 6 17.60 16.28 -10.84
C GLY A 6 18.00 14.85 -10.50
N GLU A 7 18.74 14.67 -9.41
CA GLU A 7 19.15 13.36 -8.89
C GLU A 7 17.95 12.49 -8.46
N GLY A 8 16.80 13.10 -8.13
CA GLY A 8 15.57 12.38 -7.79
C GLY A 8 14.76 11.92 -9.01
N SER A 9 15.22 12.17 -10.23
CA SER A 9 14.52 11.73 -11.44
C SER A 9 14.47 10.20 -11.53
N GLY A 10 13.26 9.64 -11.58
CA GLY A 10 13.00 8.20 -11.60
C GLY A 10 12.66 7.59 -10.24
N PHE A 11 12.82 8.35 -9.14
CA PHE A 11 12.57 7.87 -7.77
C PHE A 11 11.18 8.25 -7.23
N ASN A 12 10.31 8.82 -8.07
CA ASN A 12 8.91 9.05 -7.74
C ASN A 12 8.01 8.36 -8.76
N LEU A 13 7.09 7.53 -8.26
CA LEU A 13 6.14 6.79 -9.07
C LEU A 13 4.73 7.07 -8.56
N ASN A 14 3.92 7.71 -9.39
CA ASN A 14 2.50 7.90 -9.14
C ASN A 14 1.72 6.86 -9.94
N VAL A 15 0.90 6.06 -9.26
CA VAL A 15 -0.05 5.15 -9.91
C VAL A 15 -1.45 5.64 -9.61
N HIS A 16 -2.17 6.01 -10.66
CA HIS A 16 -3.56 6.43 -10.54
C HIS A 16 -4.46 5.21 -10.53
N LEU A 17 -5.49 5.27 -9.69
CA LEU A 17 -6.56 4.29 -9.62
C LEU A 17 -7.87 5.03 -9.91
N ASP A 18 -8.68 4.52 -10.83
CA ASP A 18 -9.96 5.16 -11.21
C ASP A 18 -11.00 5.01 -10.08
N CYS A 19 -11.93 5.95 -9.95
CA CYS A 19 -13.08 5.76 -9.05
C CYS A 19 -13.88 4.49 -9.43
N GLY A 20 -14.33 3.75 -8.43
CA GLY A 20 -14.99 2.45 -8.55
C GLY A 20 -14.02 1.28 -8.74
N SER A 21 -12.71 1.52 -8.70
CA SER A 21 -11.72 0.45 -8.75
C SER A 21 -11.88 -0.52 -7.59
N LYS A 22 -11.60 -1.79 -7.88
CA LYS A 22 -11.74 -2.90 -6.95
C LYS A 22 -10.37 -3.48 -6.61
N ASP A 23 -10.35 -4.44 -5.70
CA ASP A 23 -9.14 -5.14 -5.26
C ASP A 23 -8.27 -5.60 -6.43
N VAL A 24 -8.88 -6.17 -7.47
CA VAL A 24 -8.16 -6.67 -8.65
C VAL A 24 -7.40 -5.57 -9.40
N ASP A 25 -7.94 -4.35 -9.43
CA ASP A 25 -7.32 -3.22 -10.13
C ASP A 25 -6.13 -2.71 -9.33
N MET A 26 -6.27 -2.59 -8.00
CA MET A 26 -5.18 -2.27 -7.09
C MET A 26 -4.03 -3.30 -7.20
N LEU A 27 -4.34 -4.60 -7.13
CA LEU A 27 -3.32 -5.65 -7.19
C LEU A 27 -2.63 -5.72 -8.56
N ARG A 28 -3.35 -5.48 -9.66
CA ARG A 28 -2.74 -5.40 -11.00
C ARG A 28 -1.65 -4.33 -11.06
N HIS A 29 -1.86 -3.20 -10.41
CA HIS A 29 -0.87 -2.13 -10.35
C HIS A 29 0.35 -2.49 -9.49
N TRP A 30 0.13 -3.20 -8.39
CA TRP A 30 1.23 -3.77 -7.60
C TRP A 30 2.10 -4.69 -8.45
N ASP A 31 1.49 -5.68 -9.11
CA ASP A 31 2.20 -6.69 -9.88
C ASP A 31 2.93 -6.12 -11.11
N SER A 32 2.28 -5.22 -11.84
CA SER A 32 2.80 -4.74 -13.13
C SER A 32 3.73 -3.54 -13.03
N VAL A 33 3.63 -2.72 -11.97
CA VAL A 33 4.36 -1.45 -11.87
C VAL A 33 5.17 -1.35 -10.57
N LEU A 34 4.53 -1.54 -9.42
CA LEU A 34 5.16 -1.22 -8.13
C LEU A 34 6.22 -2.26 -7.73
N LEU A 35 5.91 -3.55 -7.81
CA LEU A 35 6.83 -4.64 -7.44
C LEU A 35 8.14 -4.62 -8.26
N PRO A 36 8.11 -4.51 -9.60
CA PRO A 36 9.34 -4.39 -10.39
C PRO A 36 10.18 -3.16 -10.00
N ALA A 37 9.54 -2.03 -9.72
CA ALA A 37 10.23 -0.78 -9.38
C ALA A 37 10.93 -0.88 -8.01
N VAL A 38 10.23 -1.41 -6.99
CA VAL A 38 10.80 -1.54 -5.64
C VAL A 38 11.90 -2.61 -5.60
N SER A 39 11.72 -3.73 -6.32
CA SER A 39 12.76 -4.76 -6.46
C SER A 39 14.05 -4.19 -7.09
N ALA A 40 13.93 -3.30 -8.07
CA ALA A 40 15.08 -2.61 -8.65
C ALA A 40 15.71 -1.58 -7.69
N PHE A 41 14.89 -0.90 -6.87
CA PHE A 41 15.34 0.10 -5.90
C PHE A 41 16.12 -0.52 -4.72
N ARG A 42 15.72 -1.72 -4.25
CA ARG A 42 16.31 -2.43 -3.10
C ARG A 42 16.41 -1.55 -1.85
N PRO A 43 15.27 -1.21 -1.22
CA PRO A 43 15.26 -0.33 -0.06
C PRO A 43 15.98 -0.96 1.14
N ASP A 44 16.65 -0.14 1.96
CA ASP A 44 17.19 -0.56 3.26
C ASP A 44 16.17 -0.48 4.41
N PHE A 45 14.97 0.06 4.15
CA PHE A 45 13.87 0.22 5.09
C PHE A 45 12.57 0.53 4.32
N VAL A 46 11.42 0.00 4.76
CA VAL A 46 10.10 0.29 4.17
C VAL A 46 9.25 1.12 5.13
N ILE A 47 8.72 2.25 4.66
CA ILE A 47 7.72 3.06 5.38
C ILE A 47 6.41 2.99 4.62
N VAL A 48 5.34 2.60 5.30
CA VAL A 48 3.98 2.59 4.75
C VAL A 48 3.19 3.75 5.34
N SER A 49 2.80 4.69 4.49
CA SER A 49 1.76 5.70 4.79
C SER A 49 0.41 4.99 4.64
N ALA A 50 -0.11 4.48 5.75
CA ALA A 50 -1.22 3.53 5.80
C ALA A 50 -2.57 4.25 5.95
N GLY A 51 -3.12 4.70 4.83
CA GLY A 51 -4.48 5.21 4.73
C GLY A 51 -5.49 4.12 4.35
N PHE A 52 -6.69 4.18 4.93
CA PHE A 52 -7.79 3.24 4.71
C PHE A 52 -9.02 3.89 4.05
N ASP A 53 -8.86 5.12 3.54
CA ASP A 53 -9.89 5.90 2.84
C ASP A 53 -10.23 5.35 1.44
N SER A 54 -9.52 4.31 0.98
CA SER A 54 -9.85 3.59 -0.25
C SER A 54 -10.83 2.42 -0.06
N ARG A 55 -11.29 2.17 1.16
CA ARG A 55 -12.25 1.11 1.47
C ARG A 55 -13.65 1.41 0.90
N MET A 56 -14.40 0.37 0.54
CA MET A 56 -15.71 0.37 -0.15
C MET A 56 -16.89 1.09 0.54
N ASP A 57 -16.65 1.80 1.63
CA ASP A 57 -17.65 2.54 2.40
C ASP A 57 -17.08 3.80 3.06
N ASP A 58 -15.89 4.22 2.63
CA ASP A 58 -15.31 5.47 3.09
C ASP A 58 -16.13 6.68 2.60
N LEU A 59 -16.17 7.74 3.42
CA LEU A 59 -16.97 8.93 3.13
C LEU A 59 -16.31 9.89 2.13
N LEU A 60 -14.98 9.83 1.96
CA LEU A 60 -14.21 10.70 1.07
C LEU A 60 -13.61 9.95 -0.12
N GLY A 61 -13.32 8.66 0.05
CA GLY A 61 -12.92 7.78 -1.04
C GLY A 61 -14.01 7.56 -2.09
N CYS A 62 -13.61 7.13 -3.29
CA CYS A 62 -14.52 6.75 -4.37
C CYS A 62 -14.23 5.33 -4.89
N PHE A 63 -13.71 4.44 -4.04
CA PHE A 63 -13.24 3.11 -4.43
C PHE A 63 -14.08 2.01 -3.79
N ASP A 64 -13.99 0.80 -4.35
CA ASP A 64 -14.71 -0.40 -3.89
C ASP A 64 -13.73 -1.44 -3.33
N LEU A 65 -12.74 -1.01 -2.53
CA LEU A 65 -11.74 -1.93 -1.97
C LEU A 65 -12.23 -2.61 -0.69
N THR A 66 -11.92 -3.90 -0.56
CA THR A 66 -12.29 -4.71 0.61
C THR A 66 -11.15 -4.83 1.61
N ASP A 67 -11.44 -5.36 2.80
CA ASP A 67 -10.41 -5.65 3.81
C ASP A 67 -9.35 -6.65 3.31
N ASP A 68 -9.66 -7.48 2.31
CA ASP A 68 -8.74 -8.48 1.75
C ASP A 68 -7.59 -7.84 0.97
N VAL A 69 -7.82 -6.73 0.25
CA VAL A 69 -6.73 -6.07 -0.47
C VAL A 69 -5.76 -5.39 0.48
N PHE A 70 -6.25 -4.86 1.62
CA PHE A 70 -5.37 -4.31 2.64
C PHE A 70 -4.48 -5.39 3.24
N ARG A 71 -5.00 -6.60 3.52
CA ARG A 71 -4.17 -7.76 3.91
C ARG A 71 -3.12 -8.07 2.85
N ARG A 72 -3.55 -8.18 1.60
CA ARG A 72 -2.66 -8.50 0.47
C ARG A 72 -1.53 -7.47 0.30
N MET A 73 -1.86 -6.18 0.31
CA MET A 73 -0.88 -5.09 0.20
C MET A 73 0.08 -5.09 1.38
N THR A 74 -0.41 -5.36 2.60
CA THR A 74 0.43 -5.49 3.79
C THR A 74 1.41 -6.64 3.67
N ARG A 75 0.93 -7.81 3.23
CA ARG A 75 1.81 -8.96 3.00
C ARG A 75 2.86 -8.64 1.94
N THR A 76 2.45 -7.99 0.85
CA THR A 76 3.38 -7.55 -0.21
C THR A 76 4.47 -6.62 0.34
N THR A 77 4.14 -5.65 1.20
CA THR A 77 5.15 -4.76 1.78
C THR A 77 6.05 -5.44 2.80
N MET A 78 5.54 -6.43 3.54
CA MET A 78 6.34 -7.31 4.39
C MET A 78 7.34 -8.12 3.55
N ASP A 79 6.87 -8.82 2.51
CA ASP A 79 7.72 -9.63 1.64
C ASP A 79 8.84 -8.78 1.00
N ILE A 80 8.53 -7.54 0.56
CA ILE A 80 9.54 -6.57 0.08
C ILE A 80 10.59 -6.27 1.16
N ALA A 81 10.14 -6.04 2.40
CA ALA A 81 11.02 -5.70 3.50
C ALA A 81 11.91 -6.87 3.90
N ASP A 82 11.39 -8.09 3.86
CA ASP A 82 12.15 -9.31 4.13
C ASP A 82 13.24 -9.53 3.08
N ASP A 83 12.86 -9.40 1.80
CA ASP A 83 13.78 -9.60 0.68
C ASP A 83 14.90 -8.54 0.61
N SER A 84 14.58 -7.27 0.93
CA SER A 84 15.50 -6.15 0.67
C SER A 84 16.17 -5.59 1.94
N CYS A 85 15.49 -5.62 3.07
CA CYS A 85 15.94 -4.95 4.29
C CYS A 85 15.76 -5.77 5.57
N GLY A 86 15.70 -7.09 5.49
CA GLY A 86 15.65 -7.98 6.66
C GLY A 86 14.46 -7.68 7.58
N GLY A 87 13.29 -7.44 6.99
CA GLY A 87 12.02 -7.23 7.68
C GLY A 87 11.85 -5.85 8.30
N ARG A 88 12.70 -4.88 7.96
CA ARG A 88 12.61 -3.51 8.51
C ARG A 88 11.49 -2.72 7.84
N LEU A 89 10.32 -2.73 8.48
CA LEU A 89 9.12 -2.03 8.05
C LEU A 89 8.49 -1.23 9.20
N VAL A 90 7.95 -0.05 8.90
CA VAL A 90 7.05 0.68 9.81
C VAL A 90 5.83 1.19 9.05
N SER A 91 4.67 1.12 9.69
CA SER A 91 3.43 1.71 9.19
C SER A 91 3.02 2.91 10.05
N LEU A 92 2.55 3.97 9.39
CA LEU A 92 2.03 5.18 10.00
C LEU A 92 0.58 5.35 9.55
N LEU A 93 -0.37 5.39 10.48
CA LEU A 93 -1.79 5.59 10.16
C LEU A 93 -2.02 6.99 9.57
N GLU A 94 -2.81 7.05 8.51
CA GLU A 94 -3.12 8.29 7.77
C GLU A 94 -4.64 8.50 7.65
N GLY A 95 -5.19 8.46 6.43
CA GLY A 95 -6.61 8.65 6.14
C GLY A 95 -7.49 7.44 6.48
N GLY A 96 -8.79 7.66 6.41
CA GLY A 96 -9.83 6.74 6.85
C GLY A 96 -10.91 7.53 7.58
N TYR A 97 -12.05 7.71 6.94
CA TYR A 97 -13.06 8.69 7.31
C TYR A 97 -14.42 8.06 7.62
N ASN A 98 -14.58 6.76 7.36
CA ASN A 98 -15.56 5.93 8.03
C ASN A 98 -14.89 5.20 9.21
N VAL A 99 -15.28 5.51 10.45
CA VAL A 99 -14.62 4.99 11.67
C VAL A 99 -14.70 3.46 11.75
N ASP A 100 -15.85 2.87 11.46
CA ASP A 100 -16.05 1.42 11.53
C ASP A 100 -15.26 0.72 10.42
N GLY A 101 -15.31 1.26 9.19
CA GLY A 101 -14.54 0.75 8.07
C GLY A 101 -13.02 0.87 8.28
N THR A 102 -12.57 2.00 8.84
CA THR A 102 -11.17 2.23 9.20
C THR A 102 -10.70 1.24 10.25
N ALA A 103 -11.52 0.97 11.28
CA ALA A 103 -11.19 -0.01 12.30
C ALA A 103 -11.02 -1.42 11.70
N LEU A 104 -11.90 -1.83 10.78
CA LEU A 104 -11.82 -3.13 10.11
C LEU A 104 -10.59 -3.26 9.21
N ALA A 105 -10.30 -2.25 8.37
CA ALA A 105 -9.14 -2.28 7.49
C ALA A 105 -7.80 -2.12 8.24
N ALA A 106 -7.77 -1.31 9.31
CA ALA A 106 -6.62 -1.21 10.18
C ALA A 106 -6.37 -2.52 10.95
N ALA A 107 -7.43 -3.18 11.45
CA ALA A 107 -7.30 -4.50 12.06
C ALA A 107 -6.75 -5.52 11.05
N ALA A 108 -7.25 -5.53 9.82
CA ALA A 108 -6.74 -6.36 8.74
C ALA A 108 -5.24 -6.17 8.47
N HIS A 109 -4.79 -4.92 8.40
CA HIS A 109 -3.39 -4.56 8.25
C HIS A 109 -2.55 -5.07 9.44
N VAL A 110 -2.97 -4.78 10.66
CA VAL A 110 -2.23 -5.16 11.88
C VAL A 110 -2.21 -6.67 12.10
N GLU A 111 -3.33 -7.37 11.87
CA GLU A 111 -3.39 -8.84 11.91
C GLU A 111 -2.36 -9.46 10.96
N THR A 112 -2.27 -8.94 9.73
CA THR A 112 -1.29 -9.41 8.75
C THR A 112 0.15 -9.16 9.21
N LEU A 113 0.43 -7.98 9.79
CA LEU A 113 1.75 -7.68 10.38
C LEU A 113 2.12 -8.64 11.53
N LEU A 114 1.12 -9.09 12.30
CA LEU A 114 1.31 -10.01 13.43
C LEU A 114 1.53 -11.47 13.00
N GLU A 115 1.18 -11.86 11.77
CA GLU A 115 1.46 -13.20 11.24
C GLU A 115 2.98 -13.48 11.19
N GLY A 116 3.79 -12.42 11.15
CA GLY A 116 5.23 -12.53 11.06
C GLY A 116 5.71 -13.04 9.70
N THR A 117 7.02 -13.30 9.64
CA THR A 117 7.69 -13.84 8.45
C THR A 117 7.59 -15.34 8.33
#